data_AF-Q31RV4-F1
#
_entry.id   AF-Q31RV4-F1
#
_cell.length_a   1.000
_cell.length_b   1.000
_cell.length_c   1.000
_cell.angle_alpha   90.00
_cell.angle_beta   90.00
_cell.angle_gamma   90.00
#
_symmetry.space_group_name_H-M   'P 1'
#
loop_
_entity.id
_entity.type
_entity.pdbx_description
1 polymer ?
#
loop_
_entity_poly.entity_id
_entity_poly.type
_entity_poly.pdbx_seq_one_letter_code
_entity_poly.pdbx_strand_id
1 'polypeptide(L)'
;MLTPQERQRSLAETAIWIAVLFNLTCNGGGYVYQRRWKAYWLGALIAFLAALGSGSLSGAIAWARTPSVSFEDRATNFAWAALKTGSLGWIAVGLGSAIEAGVTVQRLRRRLAHPSDPIAVSESLPPRS
;
A
#
# COMPACT_ATOMS: atom_id res chain seq x y z
N MET A 1 -34.07 9.54 10.87
CA MET A 1 -32.86 9.90 11.64
C MET A 1 -32.00 8.65 11.73
N LEU A 2 -30.79 8.64 11.17
CA LEU A 2 -29.91 7.46 11.23
C LEU A 2 -29.42 7.25 12.66
N THR A 3 -29.47 6.01 13.11
CA THR A 3 -28.92 5.62 14.42
C THR A 3 -27.41 5.89 14.47
N PRO A 4 -26.83 6.09 15.66
CA PRO A 4 -25.38 6.32 15.81
C PRO A 4 -24.53 5.22 15.16
N GLN A 5 -25.01 3.97 15.18
CA GLN A 5 -24.35 2.82 14.55
C GLN A 5 -24.37 2.89 13.02
N GLU A 6 -25.51 3.23 12.41
CA GLU A 6 -25.62 3.38 10.95
C GLU A 6 -24.72 4.51 10.42
N ARG A 7 -24.62 5.60 11.18
CA ARG A 7 -23.75 6.73 10.83
C ARG A 7 -22.27 6.35 10.88
N GLN A 8 -21.85 5.60 11.92
CA GLN A 8 -20.46 5.13 12.02
C GLN A 8 -20.10 4.12 10.92
N ARG A 9 -21.04 3.25 10.53
CA ARG A 9 -20.83 2.29 9.45
C ARG A 9 -20.64 2.97 8.10
N SER A 10 -21.49 3.95 7.79
CA SER A 10 -21.36 4.77 6.57
C SER A 10 -20.05 5.56 6.55
N LEU A 11 -19.63 6.12 7.69
CA LEU A 11 -18.33 6.80 7.81
C LEU A 11 -17.16 5.82 7.62
N ALA A 12 -17.25 4.59 8.15
CA ALA A 12 -16.22 3.58 7.98
C ALA A 12 -16.07 3.11 6.52
N GLU A 13 -17.19 2.95 5.80
CA GLU A 13 -17.18 2.63 4.36
C GLU A 13 -16.60 3.78 3.53
N THR A 14 -16.94 5.03 3.88
CA THR A 14 -16.47 6.22 3.14
C THR A 14 -15.02 6.57 3.47
N ALA A 15 -14.54 6.25 4.67
CA ALA A 15 -13.18 6.56 5.12
C ALA A 15 -12.11 5.88 4.25
N ILE A 16 -12.41 4.71 3.68
CA ILE A 16 -11.50 3.99 2.77
C ILE A 16 -11.30 4.82 1.48
N TRP A 17 -12.39 5.29 0.88
CA TRP A 17 -12.33 6.12 -0.33
C TRP A 17 -11.71 7.49 -0.08
N ILE A 18 -11.99 8.09 1.07
CA ILE A 18 -11.34 9.35 1.48
C ILE A 18 -9.85 9.15 1.65
N ALA A 19 -9.39 8.06 2.28
CA ALA A 19 -7.98 7.76 2.44
C ALA A 19 -7.26 7.54 1.10
N VAL A 20 -7.93 6.85 0.15
CA VAL A 20 -7.43 6.69 -1.23
C VAL A 20 -7.32 8.04 -1.92
N LEU A 21 -8.37 8.87 -1.87
CA LEU A 21 -8.36 10.21 -2.46
C LEU A 21 -7.24 11.07 -1.86
N PHE A 22 -7.08 11.04 -0.53
CA PHE A 22 -6.06 11.80 0.17
C PHE A 22 -4.64 11.36 -0.22
N ASN A 23 -4.44 10.07 -0.49
CA ASN A 23 -3.17 9.54 -1.01
C ASN A 23 -2.88 10.03 -2.44
N LEU A 24 -3.93 10.19 -3.25
CA LEU A 24 -3.84 10.64 -4.64
C LEU A 24 -3.73 12.17 -4.81
N THR A 25 -4.43 12.96 -3.96
CA THR A 25 -4.54 14.42 -4.12
C THR A 25 -3.69 15.22 -3.14
N CYS A 26 -3.49 14.73 -1.92
CA CYS A 26 -2.76 15.44 -0.88
C CYS A 26 -1.38 14.82 -0.66
N ASN A 27 -0.42 15.24 -1.49
CA ASN A 27 0.98 14.92 -1.32
C ASN A 27 1.54 15.60 -0.04
N GLY A 28 1.33 14.98 1.13
CA GLY A 28 2.20 15.10 2.31
C GLY A 28 2.31 16.46 3.03
N GLY A 29 1.26 17.29 3.08
CA GLY A 29 1.30 18.62 3.72
C GLY A 29 1.19 18.68 5.26
N GLY A 30 1.13 17.55 5.96
CA GLY A 30 1.01 17.51 7.43
C GLY A 30 2.32 17.11 8.10
N TYR A 31 2.83 17.92 9.02
CA TYR A 31 4.12 17.74 9.73
C TYR A 31 4.28 16.35 10.40
N VAL A 32 3.18 15.71 10.84
CA VAL A 32 3.19 14.35 11.40
C VAL A 32 3.34 13.25 10.33
N TYR A 33 2.88 13.52 9.10
CA TYR A 33 2.93 12.58 7.98
C TYR A 33 4.33 12.50 7.33
N GLN A 34 5.10 13.59 7.33
CA GLN A 34 6.39 13.67 6.64
C GLN A 34 7.45 12.67 7.13
N ARG A 35 7.46 12.33 8.43
CA ARG A 35 8.53 11.48 8.99
C ARG A 35 8.41 10.01 8.60
N ARG A 36 7.19 9.51 8.37
CA ARG A 36 6.92 8.13 7.91
C ARG A 36 6.73 8.02 6.40
N TRP A 37 6.53 9.16 5.72
CA TRP A 37 6.39 9.28 4.26
C TRP A 37 7.59 8.70 3.51
N LYS A 38 8.83 8.91 4.00
CA LYS A 38 10.04 8.39 3.33
C LYS A 38 10.05 6.87 3.19
N ALA A 39 9.64 6.15 4.24
CA ALA A 39 9.54 4.69 4.21
C ALA A 39 8.43 4.22 3.25
N TYR A 40 7.32 4.96 3.22
CA TYR A 40 6.23 4.71 2.27
C TYR A 40 6.69 4.89 0.81
N TRP A 41 7.36 5.99 0.47
CA TRP A 41 7.88 6.21 -0.88
C TRP A 41 8.95 5.22 -1.27
N LEU A 42 9.81 4.82 -0.34
CA LEU A 42 10.82 3.80 -0.61
C LEU A 42 10.16 2.45 -0.90
N GLY A 43 9.15 2.06 -0.11
CA GLY A 43 8.37 0.84 -0.36
C GLY A 43 7.63 0.89 -1.70
N ALA A 44 7.00 2.03 -2.01
CA ALA A 44 6.32 2.26 -3.28
C ALA A 44 7.29 2.20 -4.46
N LEU A 45 8.47 2.81 -4.34
CA LEU A 45 9.51 2.78 -5.37
C LEU A 45 10.04 1.36 -5.58
N ILE A 46 10.30 0.62 -4.50
CA ILE A 46 10.77 -0.78 -4.59
C ILE A 46 9.69 -1.65 -5.25
N ALA A 47 8.43 -1.51 -4.84
CA ALA A 47 7.32 -2.22 -5.45
C ALA A 47 7.16 -1.87 -6.94
N PHE A 48 7.32 -0.60 -7.27
CA PHE A 48 7.26 -0.11 -8.65
C PHE A 48 8.38 -0.71 -9.50
N LEU A 49 9.62 -0.66 -9.01
CA LEU A 49 10.78 -1.21 -9.70
C LEU A 49 10.74 -2.73 -9.82
N ALA A 50 10.26 -3.44 -8.79
CA ALA A 50 10.13 -4.89 -8.81
C ALA A 50 9.09 -5.35 -9.85
N ALA A 51 7.95 -4.65 -9.94
CA ALA A 51 6.93 -4.93 -10.94
C ALA A 51 7.35 -4.56 -12.36
N LEU A 52 8.08 -3.44 -12.54
CA LEU A 52 8.69 -3.13 -13.83
C LEU A 52 9.73 -4.17 -14.22
N GLY A 53 10.59 -4.59 -13.29
CA GLY A 53 11.61 -5.61 -13.54
C GLY A 53 11.01 -6.95 -13.92
N SER A 54 9.99 -7.42 -13.21
CA SER A 54 9.29 -8.67 -13.53
C SER A 54 8.52 -8.57 -14.85
N GLY A 55 7.89 -7.42 -15.12
CA GLY A 55 7.29 -7.09 -16.41
C GLY A 55 8.30 -7.18 -17.55
N SER A 56 9.39 -6.42 -17.48
CA SER A 56 10.44 -6.40 -18.50
C SER A 56 11.05 -7.78 -18.74
N LEU A 57 11.27 -8.58 -17.69
CA LEU A 57 11.76 -9.95 -17.83
C LEU A 57 10.75 -10.83 -18.60
N SER A 58 9.46 -10.76 -18.27
CA SER A 58 8.41 -11.48 -19.00
C SER A 58 8.31 -11.05 -20.46
N GLY A 59 8.41 -9.73 -20.71
CA GLY A 59 8.50 -9.17 -22.06
C GLY A 59 9.69 -9.73 -22.83
N ALA A 60 10.88 -9.74 -22.23
CA ALA A 60 12.09 -10.27 -22.86
C ALA A 60 11.96 -11.77 -23.18
N ILE A 61 11.33 -12.56 -22.32
CA ILE A 61 11.04 -13.98 -22.57
C ILE A 61 10.07 -14.12 -23.77
N ALA A 62 9.00 -13.31 -23.82
CA ALA A 62 8.06 -13.32 -24.93
C ALA A 62 8.74 -12.95 -26.26
N TRP A 63 9.64 -11.96 -26.22
CA TRP A 63 10.45 -11.55 -27.36
C TRP A 63 11.39 -12.66 -27.85
N ALA A 64 12.05 -13.37 -26.93
CA ALA A 64 12.96 -14.47 -27.26
C ALA A 64 12.24 -15.68 -27.87
N ARG A 65 10.97 -15.92 -27.49
CA ARG A 65 10.17 -17.05 -27.96
C ARG A 65 9.55 -16.86 -29.35
N THR A 66 9.58 -15.65 -29.90
CA THR A 66 8.93 -15.31 -31.18
C THR A 66 9.92 -14.73 -32.20
N PRO A 67 11.03 -15.42 -32.54
CA PRO A 67 12.05 -14.87 -33.43
C PRO A 67 11.60 -14.70 -34.88
N SER A 68 10.57 -15.43 -35.32
CA SER A 68 10.12 -15.52 -36.72
C SER A 68 9.00 -14.57 -37.11
N VAL A 69 8.45 -13.80 -36.18
CA VAL A 69 7.39 -12.82 -36.47
C VAL A 69 7.98 -11.44 -36.73
N SER A 70 7.18 -10.55 -37.34
CA SER A 70 7.60 -9.19 -37.65
C SER A 70 8.08 -8.44 -36.39
N PHE A 71 8.92 -7.43 -36.58
CA PHE A 71 9.39 -6.62 -35.44
C PHE A 71 8.22 -5.99 -34.67
N GLU A 72 7.20 -5.49 -35.38
CA GLU A 72 6.01 -4.87 -34.80
C GLU A 72 5.21 -5.86 -33.93
N ASP A 73 5.06 -7.10 -34.41
CA ASP A 73 4.41 -8.16 -33.63
C ASP A 73 5.23 -8.56 -32.40
N ARG A 74 6.57 -8.63 -32.53
CA ARG A 74 7.45 -8.90 -31.38
C ARG A 74 7.37 -7.80 -30.33
N ALA A 75 7.37 -6.54 -30.75
CA ALA A 75 7.24 -5.40 -29.86
C ALA A 75 5.90 -5.40 -29.14
N THR A 76 4.83 -5.74 -29.87
CA THR A 76 3.49 -5.87 -29.30
C THR A 76 3.41 -7.02 -28.28
N ASN A 77 3.98 -8.19 -28.59
CA ASN A 77 4.04 -9.33 -27.68
C ASN A 77 4.87 -9.03 -26.42
N PHE A 78 6.00 -8.34 -26.57
CA PHE A 78 6.79 -7.84 -25.45
C PHE A 78 5.96 -6.91 -24.56
N ALA A 79 5.31 -5.90 -25.14
CA ALA A 79 4.55 -4.91 -24.40
C ALA A 79 3.40 -5.54 -23.61
N TRP A 80 2.68 -6.48 -24.23
CA TRP A 80 1.59 -7.19 -23.57
C TRP A 80 2.07 -8.12 -22.46
N ALA A 81 3.16 -8.86 -22.66
CA ALA A 81 3.71 -9.73 -21.63
C ALA A 81 4.24 -8.92 -20.43
N ALA A 82 4.91 -7.80 -20.70
CA ALA A 82 5.41 -6.91 -19.68
C ALA A 82 4.28 -6.23 -18.89
N LEU A 83 3.25 -5.73 -19.58
CA LEU A 83 2.10 -5.09 -18.95
C LEU A 83 1.33 -6.06 -18.06
N LYS A 84 1.02 -7.28 -18.55
CA LYS A 84 0.28 -8.28 -17.77
C LYS A 84 1.04 -8.68 -16.51
N THR A 85 2.34 -8.94 -16.64
CA THR A 85 3.15 -9.42 -15.53
C THR A 85 3.41 -8.30 -14.51
N GLY A 86 3.73 -7.10 -14.98
CA GLY A 86 3.93 -5.94 -14.13
C GLY A 86 2.65 -5.51 -13.39
N SER A 87 1.50 -5.49 -14.06
CA SER A 87 0.21 -5.16 -13.42
C SER A 87 -0.19 -6.21 -12.37
N LEU A 88 0.03 -7.50 -12.62
CA LEU A 88 -0.15 -8.55 -11.59
C LEU A 88 0.76 -8.32 -10.37
N GLY A 89 2.01 -7.92 -10.60
CA GLY A 89 2.93 -7.55 -9.54
C GLY A 89 2.40 -6.41 -8.66
N TRP A 90 1.90 -5.32 -9.27
CA TRP A 90 1.31 -4.20 -8.53
C TRP A 90 0.04 -4.59 -7.76
N ILE A 91 -0.84 -5.40 -8.36
CA ILE A 91 -2.04 -5.90 -7.68
C ILE A 91 -1.65 -6.73 -6.46
N ALA A 92 -0.65 -7.62 -6.60
CA ALA A 92 -0.17 -8.46 -5.50
C ALA A 92 0.39 -7.61 -4.34
N VAL A 93 1.21 -6.59 -4.64
CA VAL A 93 1.74 -5.68 -3.62
C VAL A 93 0.63 -4.89 -2.93
N GLY A 94 -0.32 -4.35 -3.70
CA GLY A 94 -1.44 -3.58 -3.17
C GLY A 94 -2.31 -4.41 -2.23
N LEU A 95 -2.62 -5.65 -2.64
CA LEU A 95 -3.42 -6.58 -1.82
C LEU A 95 -2.68 -7.01 -0.55
N GLY A 96 -1.39 -7.35 -0.66
CA GLY A 96 -0.57 -7.71 0.50
C GLY A 96 -0.51 -6.57 1.52
N SER A 97 -0.29 -5.35 1.05
CA SER A 97 -0.26 -4.14 1.89
C SER A 97 -1.59 -3.89 2.61
N ALA A 98 -2.72 -4.11 1.92
CA ALA A 98 -4.05 -3.97 2.51
C ALA A 98 -4.31 -5.00 3.62
N ILE A 99 -3.88 -6.26 3.42
CA ILE A 99 -4.01 -7.33 4.42
C ILE A 99 -3.20 -6.99 5.67
N GLU A 100 -1.93 -6.59 5.51
CA GLU A 100 -1.06 -6.24 6.63
C GLU A 100 -1.60 -5.05 7.44
N ALA A 101 -2.13 -4.03 6.76
CA ALA A 101 -2.79 -2.91 7.41
C ALA A 101 -4.02 -3.36 8.21
N GLY A 102 -4.87 -4.22 7.62
CA GLY A 102 -6.05 -4.78 8.28
C GLY A 102 -5.72 -5.57 9.53
N VAL A 103 -4.70 -6.45 9.45
CA VAL A 103 -4.22 -7.24 10.60
C VAL A 103 -3.67 -6.33 11.70
N THR A 104 -2.90 -5.30 11.34
CA THR A 104 -2.34 -4.34 12.30
C THR A 104 -3.44 -3.61 13.05
N VAL A 105 -4.48 -3.15 12.36
CA VAL A 105 -5.65 -2.51 12.97
C VAL A 105 -6.39 -3.47 13.90
N GLN A 106 -6.59 -4.73 13.49
CA GLN A 106 -7.25 -5.73 14.33
C GLN A 106 -6.47 -6.01 15.62
N ARG A 107 -5.14 -6.10 15.55
CA ARG A 107 -4.26 -6.27 16.73
C ARG A 107 -4.38 -5.07 17.68
N LEU A 108 -4.42 -3.84 17.15
CA LEU A 108 -4.60 -2.63 17.97
C LEU A 108 -5.96 -2.61 18.66
N ARG A 109 -7.04 -2.94 17.95
CA ARG A 109 -8.39 -3.01 18.53
C ARG A 109 -8.46 -4.02 19.68
N ARG A 110 -7.86 -5.20 19.52
CA ARG A 110 -7.80 -6.22 20.58
C ARG A 110 -7.04 -5.74 21.82
N ARG A 111 -5.93 -5.00 21.64
CA ARG A 111 -5.17 -4.42 22.77
C ARG A 111 -5.97 -3.34 23.51
N LEU A 112 -6.71 -2.50 22.79
CA LEU A 112 -7.53 -1.45 23.39
C LEU A 112 -8.80 -1.99 24.08
N ALA A 113 -9.32 -3.15 23.63
CA ALA A 113 -10.49 -3.80 24.23
C ALA A 113 -10.19 -4.50 25.57
N HIS A 114 -8.91 -4.72 25.90
CA HIS A 114 -8.46 -5.26 27.20
C HIS A 114 -7.48 -4.28 27.85
N PRO A 115 -7.97 -3.24 28.55
CA PRO A 115 -7.12 -2.19 29.14
C PRO A 115 -6.43 -2.60 30.45
N SER A 116 -6.11 -3.88 30.65
CA SER A 116 -5.64 -4.39 31.94
C SER A 116 -4.16 -4.15 32.23
N ASP A 117 -3.36 -3.76 31.24
CA ASP A 117 -1.99 -3.32 31.50
C ASP A 117 -1.99 -1.80 31.66
N PRO A 118 -1.74 -1.26 32.87
CA PRO A 118 -1.38 0.14 32.96
C PRO A 118 -0.16 0.31 32.07
N ILE A 119 -0.31 1.15 31.04
CA ILE A 119 0.83 1.69 30.33
C ILE A 119 1.70 2.26 31.43
N ALA A 120 2.82 1.60 31.73
CA ALA A 120 3.88 2.19 32.51
C ALA A 120 4.38 3.37 31.69
N VAL A 121 3.65 4.48 31.80
CA VAL A 121 4.13 5.80 31.51
C VAL A 121 5.28 5.93 32.50
N SER A 122 6.48 5.64 32.03
CA SER A 122 7.69 6.06 32.72
C SER A 122 7.69 7.58 32.65
N GLU A 123 6.87 8.20 33.48
CA GLU A 123 7.00 9.59 33.87
C GLU A 123 8.34 9.64 34.63
N SER A 124 9.41 9.84 33.87
CA SER A 124 10.66 10.34 34.41
C SER A 124 10.38 11.76 34.90
N LEU A 125 9.86 11.85 36.13
CA LEU A 125 9.78 13.10 36.88
C LEU A 125 11.19 13.71 36.93
N PRO A 126 11.41 14.95 36.45
CA PRO A 126 12.68 15.61 36.68
C PRO A 126 12.84 15.88 38.19
N PRO A 127 14.05 15.71 38.75
CA PRO A 127 14.29 16.00 40.15
C PRO A 127 14.02 17.48 40.43
N ARG A 128 13.16 17.75 41.42
CA ARG A 128 13.00 19.09 41.99
C ARG A 128 14.26 19.40 42.79
N SER A 129 15.06 20.34 42.29
CA SER A 129 16.06 21.09 43.06
C SER A 129 15.42 22.35 43.62
#